data_AF-A0A656QAK0-F1
#
_entry.id   AF-A0A656QAK0-F1
#
_cell.length_a   1.000
_cell.length_b   1.000
_cell.length_c   1.000
_cell.angle_alpha   90.00
_cell.angle_beta   90.00
_cell.angle_gamma   90.00
#
_symmetry.space_group_name_H-M   'P 1'
#
loop_
_entity.id
_entity.type
_entity.pdbx_description
1 polymer ?
#
loop_
_entity_poly.entity_id
_entity_poly.type
_entity_poly.pdbx_seq_one_letter_code
_entity_poly.pdbx_strand_id
1 'polypeptide(L)' 'MKKIALTTLKFAAAAALVSSLAACANVSRQQAHAGVGAAAGGALGYLVTGGPIGTVAGAAAGGLIGAGVR' A
#
# COMPACT_ATOMS: atom_id res chain seq x y z
N MET A 1 -3.88 -10.07 20.83
CA MET A 1 -3.98 -8.88 19.97
C MET A 1 -2.98 -8.84 18.81
N LYS A 2 -1.67 -9.12 19.00
CA LYS A 2 -0.66 -9.18 17.91
C LYS A 2 -0.92 -10.24 16.81
N LYS A 3 -1.54 -11.36 17.18
CA LYS A 3 -1.80 -12.47 16.25
C LYS A 3 -2.74 -12.07 15.10
N ILE A 4 -3.80 -11.32 15.42
CA ILE A 4 -4.83 -10.87 14.46
C ILE A 4 -4.26 -9.90 13.43
N ALA A 5 -3.37 -8.98 13.83
CA ALA A 5 -2.68 -8.06 12.92
C ALA A 5 -1.70 -8.78 11.97
N LEU A 6 -1.07 -9.87 12.43
CA LEU A 6 -0.20 -10.71 11.59
C LEU A 6 -1.01 -11.60 10.64
N THR A 7 -2.22 -12.01 11.01
CA THR A 7 -3.13 -12.74 10.13
C THR A 7 -3.67 -11.83 9.03
N THR A 8 -4.07 -10.60 9.34
CA THR A 8 -4.51 -9.63 8.34
C THR A 8 -3.39 -9.20 7.41
N LEU A 9 -2.16 -9.03 7.91
CA LEU A 9 -0.99 -8.74 7.07
C LEU A 9 -0.67 -9.89 6.10
N LYS A 10 -0.79 -11.14 6.54
CA LYS A 10 -0.64 -12.32 5.68
C LYS A 10 -1.71 -12.38 4.60
N PHE A 11 -2.97 -12.10 4.95
CA PHE A 11 -4.07 -12.02 3.99
C PHE A 11 -3.90 -10.87 3.00
N ALA A 12 -3.46 -9.70 3.47
CA ALA A 12 -3.16 -8.55 2.62
C ALA A 12 -1.99 -8.83 1.66
N ALA A 13 -0.93 -9.49 2.14
CA ALA A 13 0.17 -9.92 1.31
C ALA A 13 -0.30 -10.97 0.28
N ALA A 14 -1.06 -11.99 0.69
CA ALA A 14 -1.63 -12.98 -0.22
C ALA A 14 -2.55 -12.34 -1.27
N ALA A 15 -3.40 -11.39 -0.88
CA ALA A 15 -4.24 -10.63 -1.80
C ALA A 15 -3.41 -9.75 -2.74
N ALA A 16 -2.32 -9.14 -2.28
CA ALA A 16 -1.39 -8.37 -3.11
C ALA A 16 -0.61 -9.25 -4.09
N LEU A 17 -0.22 -10.46 -3.68
CA LEU A 17 0.44 -11.47 -4.53
C LEU A 17 -0.52 -12.04 -5.59
N VAL A 18 -1.76 -12.38 -5.21
CA VAL A 18 -2.81 -12.82 -6.14
C VAL A 18 -3.21 -11.68 -7.08
N SER A 19 -3.31 -10.46 -6.57
CA SER A 19 -3.52 -9.27 -7.39
C SER A 19 -2.35 -9.04 -8.34
N SER A 20 -1.09 -9.25 -7.91
CA SER A 20 0.10 -9.17 -8.77
C SER A 20 0.12 -10.25 -9.86
N LEU A 21 -0.31 -11.48 -9.56
CA LEU A 21 -0.43 -12.57 -10.53
C LEU A 21 -1.58 -12.34 -11.53
N ALA A 22 -2.73 -11.83 -11.07
CA ALA A 22 -3.85 -11.43 -11.93
C ALA A 22 -3.52 -10.17 -12.76
N ALA A 23 -2.69 -9.29 -12.20
CA ALA A 23 -2.13 -8.09 -12.80
C ALA A 23 -1.08 -8.37 -13.88
N CYS A 24 -0.34 -9.49 -13.81
CA CYS A 24 0.58 -9.87 -14.88
C CYS A 24 -0.11 -10.02 -16.25
N ALA A 25 -1.44 -10.14 -16.29
CA ALA A 25 -2.20 -10.09 -17.54
C ALA A 25 -2.57 -8.67 -17.99
N ASN A 26 -2.64 -7.64 -17.11
CA ASN A 26 -3.14 -6.30 -17.51
C ASN A 26 -2.82 -5.09 -16.57
N VAL A 27 -1.77 -5.11 -15.73
CA VAL A 27 -1.45 -3.97 -14.85
C VAL A 27 -0.72 -2.87 -15.58
N SER A 28 -1.30 -1.67 -15.53
CA SER A 28 -0.65 -0.44 -15.93
C SER A 28 0.49 -0.12 -14.96
N ARG A 29 1.67 0.25 -15.49
CA ARG A 29 2.86 0.70 -14.74
C ARG A 29 2.50 1.72 -13.65
N GLN A 30 1.43 2.46 -13.87
CA GLN A 30 0.87 3.45 -12.96
C GLN A 30 0.30 2.85 -11.66
N GLN A 31 -0.41 1.72 -11.73
CA GLN A 31 -0.98 1.06 -10.55
C GLN A 31 0.11 0.40 -9.68
N ALA A 32 1.14 -0.15 -10.31
CA ALA A 32 2.29 -0.69 -9.59
C ALA A 32 3.04 0.41 -8.82
N HIS A 33 3.28 1.55 -9.47
CA HIS A 33 3.99 2.66 -8.85
C HIS A 33 3.13 3.35 -7.77
N ALA A 34 1.80 3.41 -7.95
CA ALA A 34 0.84 3.82 -6.92
C ALA A 34 0.86 2.90 -5.69
N GLY A 35 0.88 1.58 -5.89
CA GLY A 35 0.95 0.61 -4.79
C GLY A 35 2.22 0.74 -3.96
N VAL A 36 3.37 0.91 -4.64
CA VAL A 36 4.66 1.15 -3.96
C VAL A 36 4.65 2.47 -3.20
N GLY A 37 4.15 3.54 -3.83
CA GLY A 37 4.05 4.85 -3.19
C GLY A 37 3.11 4.84 -1.99
N ALA A 38 1.97 4.15 -2.06
CA ALA A 38 1.04 4.01 -0.95
C ALA A 38 1.61 3.19 0.21
N ALA A 39 2.31 2.10 -0.09
CA ALA A 39 2.96 1.28 0.92
C ALA A 39 4.08 2.03 1.64
N ALA A 40 4.97 2.67 0.88
CA ALA A 40 6.07 3.46 1.42
C ALA A 40 5.53 4.69 2.20
N GLY A 41 4.60 5.44 1.61
CA GLY A 41 4.01 6.61 2.23
C GLY A 41 3.23 6.29 3.51
N GLY A 42 2.49 5.18 3.55
CA GLY A 42 1.78 4.76 4.75
C GLY A 42 2.70 4.30 5.88
N ALA A 43 3.79 3.59 5.54
CA ALA A 43 4.81 3.22 6.51
C ALA A 43 5.50 4.47 7.10
N LEU A 44 5.94 5.39 6.24
CA LEU A 44 6.58 6.64 6.67
C LEU A 44 5.60 7.52 7.48
N GLY A 45 4.35 7.64 7.05
CA GLY A 45 3.32 8.40 7.76
C GLY A 45 2.99 7.81 9.13
N TYR A 46 3.03 6.50 9.30
CA TYR A 46 2.92 5.89 10.64
C TYR A 46 4.14 6.23 11.51
N LEU A 47 5.35 6.19 10.95
CA LEU A 47 6.58 6.48 11.71
C LEU A 47 6.66 7.94 12.15
N VAL A 48 6.25 8.88 11.31
CA VAL A 48 6.30 10.32 11.62
C VAL A 48 5.20 10.74 12.58
N THR A 49 3.98 10.26 12.36
CA THR A 49 2.78 10.74 13.09
C THR A 49 2.27 9.76 14.16
N GLY A 50 2.83 8.55 14.25
CA GLY A 50 2.54 7.57 15.30
C GLY A 50 1.11 7.00 15.31
N GLY A 51 0.32 7.25 14.27
CA GLY A 51 -1.11 6.95 14.28
C GLY A 51 -1.70 6.65 12.90
N PRO A 52 -2.95 6.13 12.87
CA PRO A 52 -3.61 5.68 11.65
C PRO A 52 -3.87 6.82 10.67
N ILE A 53 -4.08 8.04 11.17
CA ILE A 53 -4.23 9.24 10.33
C ILE A 53 -2.96 9.48 9.51
N GLY A 54 -1.79 9.33 10.12
CA GLY A 54 -0.50 9.43 9.44
C GLY A 54 -0.32 8.36 8.37
N THR A 55 -0.69 7.12 8.67
CA THR A 55 -0.63 6.00 7.73
C THR A 55 -1.54 6.22 6.54
N VAL A 56 -2.80 6.61 6.76
CA VAL A 56 -3.78 6.79 5.67
C VAL A 56 -3.42 8.01 4.82
N ALA A 57 -3.04 9.13 5.46
CA ALA A 57 -2.62 10.32 4.74
C ALA A 57 -1.36 10.07 3.91
N GLY A 58 -0.36 9.40 4.50
CA GLY A 58 0.87 9.04 3.81
C GLY A 58 0.64 8.04 2.67
N ALA A 59 -0.23 7.05 2.87
CA ALA A 59 -0.56 6.07 1.84
C ALA A 59 -1.35 6.71 0.68
N ALA A 60 -2.29 7.61 0.98
CA ALA A 60 -3.03 8.33 -0.04
C ALA A 60 -2.12 9.25 -0.87
N ALA A 61 -1.29 10.07 -0.21
CA ALA A 61 -0.38 10.98 -0.87
C ALA A 61 0.69 10.22 -1.69
N GLY A 62 1.33 9.22 -1.09
CA GLY A 62 2.30 8.37 -1.77
C GLY A 62 1.68 7.59 -2.93
N GLY A 63 0.43 7.14 -2.78
CA GLY A 63 -0.33 6.47 -3.83
C GLY A 63 -0.65 7.37 -5.02
N LEU A 64 -1.06 8.61 -4.78
CA LEU A 64 -1.28 9.63 -5.82
C LEU A 64 0.01 9.97 -6.58
N ILE A 65 1.10 10.21 -5.85
CA ILE A 65 2.41 10.51 -6.44
C ILE A 65 2.92 9.32 -7.25
N GLY A 66 2.81 8.11 -6.69
CA GLY A 66 3.18 6.87 -7.36
C GLY A 66 2.32 6.60 -8.60
N ALA A 67 1.03 6.91 -8.54
CA ALA A 67 0.13 6.85 -9.68
C ALA A 67 0.39 7.95 -10.74
N GLY A 68 1.33 8.87 -10.50
CA GLY A 68 1.63 9.94 -11.45
C GLY A 68 0.44 10.84 -11.79
N VAL A 69 -0.61 10.84 -10.95
CA VAL A 69 -1.78 11.70 -11.10
C VAL A 69 -1.33 13.11 -10.72
N ARG A 70 -1.46 14.04 -11.66
CA ARG A 70 -1.07 15.45 -11.54
C ARG A 70 -2.33 16.30 -11.49
#